data_AF-A0A7C1CZA9-F1
#
_entry.id   AF-A0A7C1CZA9-F1
#
_cell.length_a   1.000
_cell.length_b   1.000
_cell.length_c   1.000
_cell.angle_alpha   90.00
_cell.angle_beta   90.00
_cell.angle_gamma   90.00
#
_symmetry.space_group_name_H-M   'P 1'
#
loop_
_entity.id
_entity.type
_entity.pdbx_description
1 polymer ?
#
loop_
_entity_poly.entity_id
_entity_poly.type
_entity_poly.pdbx_seq_one_letter_code
_entity_poly.pdbx_strand_id
1 'polypeptide(L)' 'MRYLEGADPAQTAFAGSHALLLGSAVYGLLLGAGLLAFGWRRKELWMTFWGGLLGLGSAGYLGAYALGYA' A
#
# COMPACT_ATOMS: atom_id res chain seq x y z
N MET A 1 -5.11 35.86 -1.31
CA MET A 1 -4.63 34.64 -0.62
C MET A 1 -5.43 34.52 0.67
N ARG A 2 -6.55 33.78 0.66
CA ARG A 2 -7.40 33.58 1.84
C ARG A 2 -6.87 32.36 2.57
N TYR A 3 -6.15 32.59 3.67
CA TYR A 3 -5.68 31.50 4.52
C TYR A 3 -6.91 30.81 5.10
N LEU A 4 -7.00 29.49 4.90
CA LEU A 4 -8.01 28.63 5.49
C LEU A 4 -7.73 28.53 7.00
N GLU A 5 -8.10 29.57 7.73
CA GLU A 5 -8.17 29.62 9.19
C GLU A 5 -9.23 28.61 9.64
N GLY A 6 -8.80 27.36 9.88
CA GLY A 6 -9.70 26.27 10.27
C GLY A 6 -9.24 24.89 9.83
N ALA A 7 -8.28 24.80 8.91
CA ALA A 7 -7.60 23.54 8.64
C ALA A 7 -6.59 23.28 9.76
N ASP A 8 -7.00 22.57 10.80
CA ASP A 8 -6.09 22.02 11.80
C ASP A 8 -5.01 21.21 11.04
N PRO A 9 -3.73 21.62 11.06
CA PRO A 9 -2.68 20.96 10.28
C PRO A 9 -2.49 19.50 10.71
N ALA A 10 -2.87 19.16 11.94
CA ALA A 10 -2.88 17.79 12.43
C ALA A 10 -3.94 16.92 11.72
N GLN A 11 -5.10 17.49 11.38
CA GLN A 11 -6.23 16.76 10.80
C GLN A 11 -6.09 16.57 9.29
N THR A 12 -5.51 17.56 8.59
CA THR A 12 -5.16 17.43 7.17
C THR A 12 -4.00 16.46 6.93
N ALA A 13 -3.01 16.41 7.84
CA ALA A 13 -1.96 15.40 7.80
C ALA A 13 -2.48 13.96 8.02
N PHE A 14 -3.48 13.79 8.91
CA PHE A 14 -4.05 12.47 9.23
C PHE A 14 -5.05 11.95 8.19
N ALA A 15 -5.81 12.85 7.55
CA ALA A 15 -6.75 12.49 6.48
C ALA A 15 -6.03 12.19 5.15
N GLY A 16 -4.96 12.93 4.83
CA GLY A 16 -4.12 12.66 3.65
C GLY A 16 -3.33 11.36 3.78
N SER A 17 -2.85 11.02 4.98
CA SER A 17 -2.02 9.84 5.22
C SER A 17 -2.76 8.53 5.04
N HIS A 18 -4.04 8.43 5.45
CA HIS A 18 -4.83 7.21 5.27
C HIS A 18 -5.11 6.89 3.80
N ALA A 19 -5.51 7.90 3.01
CA ALA A 19 -5.75 7.71 1.58
C ALA A 19 -4.46 7.34 0.83
N LEU A 20 -3.33 7.94 1.22
CA LEU A 20 -2.00 7.61 0.68
C LEU A 20 -1.54 6.20 1.08
N LEU A 21 -1.76 5.79 2.33
CA LEU A 21 -1.46 4.45 2.82
C LEU A 21 -2.29 3.38 2.10
N LEU A 22 -3.60 3.61 1.94
CA LEU A 22 -4.47 2.71 1.18
C LEU A 22 -4.04 2.63 -0.29
N GLY A 23 -3.77 3.77 -0.93
CA GLY A 23 -3.32 3.83 -2.32
C GLY A 23 -1.97 3.12 -2.53
N SER A 24 -1.02 3.32 -1.63
CA SER A 24 0.28 2.64 -1.66
C SER A 24 0.17 1.14 -1.39
N ALA A 25 -0.75 0.70 -0.53
CA ALA A 25 -1.01 -0.71 -0.29
C ALA A 25 -1.62 -1.41 -1.52
N VAL A 26 -2.59 -0.78 -2.19
CA VAL A 26 -3.15 -1.29 -3.45
C VAL A 26 -2.09 -1.35 -4.54
N TYR A 27 -1.31 -0.27 -4.69
CA TYR A 27 -0.22 -0.21 -5.65
C TYR A 27 0.86 -1.26 -5.38
N GLY A 28 1.25 -1.44 -4.12
CA GLY A 28 2.19 -2.47 -3.66
C GLY A 28 1.68 -3.88 -3.94
N LEU A 29 0.38 -4.14 -3.77
CA LEU A 29 -0.22 -5.42 -4.09
C LEU A 29 -0.18 -5.73 -5.59
N LEU A 30 -0.49 -4.74 -6.43
CA LEU A 30 -0.38 -4.86 -7.89
C LEU A 30 1.07 -5.09 -8.34
N LEU A 31 2.02 -4.34 -7.78
CA LEU A 31 3.45 -4.51 -8.05
C LEU A 31 3.97 -5.87 -7.60
N GLY A 32 3.59 -6.31 -6.39
CA GLY A 32 3.95 -7.61 -5.84
C GLY A 32 3.43 -8.75 -6.72
N ALA A 33 2.17 -8.66 -7.17
CA ALA A 33 1.58 -9.62 -8.12
C ALA A 33 2.32 -9.63 -9.48
N GLY A 34 2.70 -8.46 -9.99
CA GLY A 34 3.49 -8.34 -11.22
C GLY A 34 4.88 -8.96 -11.09
N LEU A 35 5.58 -8.68 -9.98
CA LEU A 35 6.90 -9.25 -9.67
C LEU A 35 6.83 -10.76 -9.46
N LEU A 36 5.78 -11.27 -8.80
CA LEU A 36 5.51 -12.70 -8.67
C LEU A 36 5.33 -13.36 -10.04
N ALA A 37 4.47 -12.80 -10.90
CA ALA A 37 4.20 -13.34 -12.22
C ALA A 37 5.45 -13.33 -13.11
N PHE A 38 6.25 -12.26 -13.05
CA PHE A 38 7.48 -12.13 -13.82
C PHE A 38 8.60 -13.04 -13.29
N GLY A 39 8.79 -13.07 -11.97
CA GLY A 39 9.77 -13.92 -11.28
C GLY A 39 9.48 -15.40 -11.49
N TRP A 40 8.21 -15.80 -11.44
CA TRP A 40 7.79 -17.18 -11.77
C TRP A 40 8.15 -17.53 -13.22
N ARG A 41 7.88 -16.62 -14.17
CA ARG A 41 8.15 -16.85 -15.59
C ARG A 41 9.64 -16.97 -15.91
N ARG A 42 10.49 -16.24 -15.18
CA ARG A 42 11.96 -16.27 -15.32
C ARG A 42 12.64 -17.33 -14.43
N LYS A 43 11.88 -18.03 -13.56
CA LYS A 43 12.40 -18.89 -12.48
C LYS A 43 13.39 -18.18 -11.54
N GLU A 44 13.32 -16.86 -11.48
CA GLU A 44 14.14 -16.08 -10.57
C GLU A 44 13.49 -16.07 -9.19
N LEU A 45 13.84 -17.06 -8.37
CA LEU A 45 13.35 -17.24 -7.00
C LEU A 45 13.50 -15.97 -6.16
N TRP A 46 14.54 -15.16 -6.41
CA TRP A 46 14.78 -13.90 -5.73
C TRP A 46 13.67 -12.87 -5.98
N MET A 47 13.27 -12.64 -7.24
CA MET A 47 12.18 -11.73 -7.58
C MET A 47 10.84 -12.24 -7.03
N THR A 48 10.60 -13.55 -7.09
CA THR A 48 9.38 -14.18 -6.59
C THR A 48 9.27 -14.05 -5.07
N PHE A 49 10.39 -14.16 -4.34
CA PHE A 49 10.44 -13.96 -2.89
C PHE A 49 10.12 -12.52 -2.51
N TRP A 50 10.75 -11.53 -3.14
CA TRP A 50 10.50 -10.11 -2.86
C TRP A 50 9.10 -9.67 -3.28
N GLY A 51 8.63 -10.08 -4.47
CA GLY A 51 7.27 -9.81 -4.92
C GLY A 51 6.22 -10.46 -4.03
N GLY A 52 6.49 -11.69 -3.56
CA GLY A 52 5.67 -12.42 -2.61
C GLY A 52 5.58 -11.70 -1.26
N LEU A 53 6.70 -11.34 -0.66
CA LEU A 53 6.74 -10.62 0.61
C LEU A 53 5.97 -9.29 0.54
N LEU A 54 6.16 -8.54 -0.54
CA LEU A 54 5.54 -7.24 -0.77
C LEU A 54 4.02 -7.36 -1.00
N GLY A 55 3.60 -8.36 -1.78
CA GLY A 55 2.19 -8.69 -1.99
C GLY A 55 1.52 -9.18 -0.71
N LEU A 56 2.20 -10.01 0.08
CA LEU A 56 1.65 -10.59 1.31
C LEU A 56 1.52 -9.54 2.42
N GLY A 57 2.49 -8.62 2.55
CA GLY A 57 2.38 -7.47 3.44
C GLY A 57 1.24 -6.52 3.04
N SER A 58 1.10 -6.24 1.73
CA SER A 58 0.02 -5.39 1.22
C SER A 58 -1.36 -6.03 1.40
N ALA A 59 -1.46 -7.33 1.16
CA ALA A 59 -2.70 -8.10 1.37
C ALA A 59 -3.07 -8.16 2.86
N GLY A 60 -2.07 -8.33 3.74
CA GLY A 60 -2.27 -8.28 5.19
C GLY A 60 -2.80 -6.92 5.66
N TYR A 61 -2.23 -5.82 5.17
CA TYR A 61 -2.70 -4.47 5.49
C TYR A 61 -4.14 -4.24 4.99
N LEU A 62 -4.44 -4.59 3.75
CA LEU A 62 -5.79 -4.46 3.19
C LEU A 62 -6.81 -5.36 3.89
N GLY A 63 -6.41 -6.56 4.31
CA GLY A 63 -7.25 -7.45 5.11
C GLY A 63 -7.54 -6.88 6.50
N ALA A 64 -6.53 -6.32 7.18
CA ALA A 64 -6.71 -5.65 8.46
C ALA A 64 -7.61 -4.40 8.33
N TYR A 65 -7.41 -3.60 7.27
CA TYR A 65 -8.26 -2.45 6.95
C TYR A 65 -9.72 -2.86 6.70
N ALA A 66 -9.95 -3.92 5.92
CA ALA A 66 -11.30 -4.44 5.64
C ALA A 66 -12.02 -4.96 6.88
N LEU A 67 -11.27 -5.49 7.86
CA LEU A 67 -11.80 -5.95 9.16
C LEU A 67 -11.98 -4.79 10.17
N GLY A 68 -11.60 -3.56 9.81
CA GLY A 68 -11.71 -2.38 10.68
C GLY A 68 -10.63 -2.27 11.76
N TYR A 69 -9.52 -3.01 11.61
CA TYR A 69 -8.37 -2.93 12.54
C TYR A 69 -7.37 -1.82 12.21
N ALA A 70 -7.48 -1.19 11.04
CA ALA A 70 -6.54 -0.19 10.52
C ALA A 70 -7.25 1.04 9.97
#